data_AF-A0A9Q3AAG4-F1
#
_entry.id   AF-A0A9Q3AAG4-F1
#
_cell.length_a   1.000
_cell.length_b   1.000
_cell.length_c   1.000
_cell.angle_alpha   90.00
_cell.angle_beta   90.00
_cell.angle_gamma   90.00
#
_symmetry.space_group_name_H-M   'P 1'
#
loop_
_entity.id
_entity.type
_entity.pdbx_description
1 polymer ?
#
loop_
_entity_poly.entity_id
_entity_poly.type
_entity_poly.pdbx_seq_one_letter_code
_entity_poly.pdbx_strand_id
1 'polypeptide(L)'
;MMMLPSDLFNPVSLTDDSLGNIVDILDSSTLFLYNASVLGKVAKCSGILVLEDTTLTVSTKVEFGEQDDFMKGPVCFAYAEQGNSDTITQPILPGAPTCASFGTAQYLHDTKYEIEKFLENLEYKNKEYCNRFKQDVLEYYNGIEEAQSILSIPIQYRRDTATEQLPSYQTIAVLNIYRNKKYIFRDEDSAMNFAQLMEPICYHFGKMLVSLTQLGPDAPSAT
;
A
#
# COMPACT_ATOMS: atom_id res chain seq x y z
N MET A 1 4.07 -4.21 1.42
CA MET A 1 4.07 -2.73 1.37
C MET A 1 3.90 -2.18 2.78
N MET A 2 4.61 -1.11 3.13
CA MET A 2 4.58 -0.47 4.45
C MET A 2 3.79 0.84 4.41
N MET A 3 3.06 1.16 5.48
CA MET A 3 2.29 2.40 5.59
C MET A 3 3.07 3.48 6.36
N LEU A 4 3.11 4.69 5.80
CA LEU A 4 3.76 5.85 6.39
C LEU A 4 2.73 6.98 6.57
N PRO A 5 2.48 7.46 7.80
CA PRO A 5 1.60 8.60 8.05
C PRO A 5 2.07 9.86 7.33
N SER A 6 1.13 10.69 6.86
CA SER A 6 1.44 11.95 6.17
C SER A 6 2.18 12.97 7.05
N ASP A 7 1.93 12.94 8.37
CA ASP A 7 2.58 13.82 9.35
C ASP A 7 4.11 13.65 9.43
N LEU A 8 4.63 12.50 8.98
CA LEU A 8 6.07 12.25 8.91
C LEU A 8 6.77 13.09 7.83
N PHE A 9 6.05 13.69 6.89
CA PHE A 9 6.62 14.44 5.77
C PHE A 9 6.48 15.97 5.91
N ASN A 10 6.42 16.46 7.15
CA ASN A 10 6.46 17.89 7.43
C ASN A 10 7.83 18.50 7.05
N PRO A 11 7.91 19.81 6.73
CA PRO A 11 9.15 20.45 6.26
C PRO A 11 10.35 20.29 7.21
N VAL A 12 10.08 20.08 8.50
CA VAL A 12 11.09 19.87 9.56
C VAL A 12 11.61 18.42 9.57
N SER A 13 10.80 17.46 9.14
CA SER A 13 11.11 16.02 9.12
C SER A 13 11.90 15.58 7.89
N LEU A 14 11.82 16.36 6.80
CA LEU A 14 12.47 16.08 5.52
C LEU A 14 14.00 16.30 5.53
N THR A 15 14.58 16.75 6.66
CA THR A 15 16.03 16.93 6.85
C THR A 15 16.72 15.71 7.49
N ASP A 16 15.97 14.64 7.77
CA ASP A 16 16.49 13.41 8.38
C ASP A 16 16.91 12.41 7.29
N ASP A 17 18.17 11.96 7.32
CA ASP A 17 18.78 11.07 6.31
C ASP A 17 18.03 9.73 6.15
N SER A 18 17.25 9.34 7.17
CA SER A 18 16.44 8.11 7.18
C SER A 18 15.22 8.16 6.24
N LEU A 19 14.75 9.35 5.86
CA LEU A 19 13.58 9.56 4.97
C LEU A 19 13.96 9.94 3.54
N GLY A 20 15.25 10.22 3.27
CA GLY A 20 15.73 10.70 1.97
C GLY A 20 15.31 9.80 0.79
N ASN A 21 15.54 8.49 0.92
CA ASN A 21 15.15 7.52 -0.10
C ASN A 21 13.64 7.53 -0.39
N ILE A 22 12.82 7.64 0.66
CA ILE A 22 11.35 7.63 0.53
C ILE A 22 10.88 8.91 -0.17
N VAL A 23 11.52 10.04 0.11
CA VAL A 23 11.23 11.32 -0.56
C VAL A 23 11.58 11.23 -2.05
N ASP A 24 12.70 10.60 -2.41
CA ASP A 24 13.10 10.41 -3.81
C ASP A 24 12.13 9.48 -4.56
N ILE A 25 11.68 8.40 -3.91
CA ILE A 25 10.65 7.50 -4.46
C ILE A 25 9.32 8.26 -4.60
N LEU A 26 8.96 9.06 -3.60
CA LEU A 26 7.75 9.88 -3.64
C LEU A 26 7.80 10.91 -4.76
N ASP A 27 8.93 11.58 -4.97
CA ASP A 27 9.09 12.59 -6.01
C ASP A 27 8.96 11.98 -7.41
N SER A 28 9.62 10.84 -7.63
CA SER A 28 9.56 10.08 -8.88
C SER A 28 8.23 9.36 -9.14
N SER A 29 7.41 9.12 -8.10
CA SER A 29 6.12 8.44 -8.26
C SER A 29 5.09 9.26 -9.05
N THR A 30 4.47 8.62 -10.04
CA THR A 30 3.45 9.20 -10.93
C THR A 30 2.02 8.84 -10.54
N LEU A 31 1.82 7.93 -9.59
CA LEU A 31 0.52 7.36 -9.21
C LEU A 31 -0.34 8.28 -8.33
N PHE A 32 -0.14 9.59 -8.44
CA PHE A 32 -0.86 10.60 -7.68
C PHE A 32 -1.62 11.52 -8.63
N LEU A 33 -2.88 11.81 -8.31
CA LEU A 33 -3.66 12.79 -9.06
C LEU A 33 -3.06 14.18 -8.85
N TYR A 34 -2.84 14.54 -7.59
CA TYR A 34 -2.14 15.76 -7.19
C TYR A 34 -0.63 15.50 -7.13
N ASN A 35 0.06 15.81 -8.21
CA ASN A 35 1.48 15.50 -8.45
C ASN A 35 2.29 16.77 -8.82
N ALA A 36 2.06 17.88 -8.10
CA ALA A 36 2.80 19.12 -8.33
C ALA A 36 4.10 19.20 -7.51
N SER A 37 4.12 18.54 -6.35
CA SER A 37 5.27 18.44 -5.44
C SER A 37 5.03 17.31 -4.44
N VAL A 38 6.06 16.84 -3.73
CA VAL A 38 5.93 15.87 -2.63
C VAL A 38 4.94 16.35 -1.56
N LEU A 39 5.03 17.61 -1.14
CA LEU A 39 4.07 18.20 -0.20
C LEU A 39 2.64 18.19 -0.74
N GLY A 40 2.46 18.49 -2.03
CA GLY A 40 1.15 18.43 -2.69
C GLY A 40 0.57 17.01 -2.74
N LYS A 41 1.43 15.99 -2.88
CA LYS A 41 1.03 14.58 -2.83
C LYS A 41 0.52 14.22 -1.44
N VAL A 42 1.29 14.57 -0.41
CA VAL A 42 1.07 14.17 0.98
C VAL A 42 -0.07 14.95 1.65
N ALA A 43 -0.23 16.24 1.34
CA ALA A 43 -1.26 17.10 1.95
C ALA A 43 -2.70 16.65 1.68
N LYS A 44 -2.91 15.80 0.68
CA LYS A 44 -4.24 15.29 0.28
C LYS A 44 -4.42 13.80 0.58
N CYS A 45 -3.67 13.24 1.52
CA CYS A 45 -3.81 11.85 1.97
C CYS A 45 -3.56 11.72 3.49
N SER A 46 -4.05 10.63 4.10
CA SER A 46 -3.69 10.30 5.49
C SER A 46 -2.30 9.67 5.60
N GLY A 47 -1.80 9.12 4.50
CA GLY A 47 -0.46 8.59 4.42
C GLY A 47 -0.15 7.98 3.08
N ILE A 48 1.06 7.44 2.98
CA ILE A 48 1.62 6.83 1.79
C ILE A 48 1.89 5.36 2.07
N LEU A 49 1.45 4.50 1.16
CA LEU A 49 1.82 3.09 1.11
C LEU A 49 3.05 2.96 0.20
N VAL A 50 4.16 2.46 0.74
CA VAL A 50 5.45 2.38 0.03
C VAL A 50 5.88 0.92 -0.13
N LEU A 51 6.38 0.59 -1.31
CA LEU A 51 7.23 -0.57 -1.56
C LEU A 51 8.63 -0.02 -1.88
N GLU A 52 9.50 0.05 -0.88
CA GLU A 52 10.88 0.54 -1.04
C GLU A 52 11.83 -0.60 -1.38
N ASP A 53 11.70 -1.71 -0.65
CA ASP A 53 12.62 -2.84 -0.74
C ASP A 53 11.91 -4.10 -1.27
N THR A 54 12.49 -4.69 -2.31
CA THR A 54 12.04 -5.97 -2.88
C THR A 54 12.50 -7.17 -2.07
N THR A 55 13.33 -7.03 -1.03
CA THR A 55 13.82 -8.15 -0.19
C THR A 55 12.71 -8.97 0.45
N LEU A 56 11.59 -8.34 0.82
CA LEU A 56 10.40 -9.01 1.38
C LEU A 56 9.43 -9.50 0.30
N THR A 57 9.80 -9.37 -0.97
CA THR A 57 9.04 -9.86 -2.11
C THR A 57 9.56 -11.22 -2.50
N VAL A 58 8.66 -12.19 -2.62
CA VAL A 58 8.99 -13.56 -3.01
C VAL A 58 8.23 -13.92 -4.28
N SER A 59 8.95 -14.47 -5.25
CA SER A 59 8.38 -14.92 -6.51
C SER A 59 8.78 -16.36 -6.80
N THR A 60 7.89 -17.08 -7.47
CA THR A 60 8.15 -18.46 -7.90
C THR A 60 9.02 -18.54 -9.15
N LYS A 61 9.46 -17.39 -9.71
CA LYS A 61 10.28 -17.32 -10.93
C LYS A 61 11.79 -17.22 -10.65
N VAL A 62 12.18 -16.95 -9.41
CA VAL A 62 13.58 -16.80 -8.99
C VAL A 62 13.96 -17.90 -8.01
N GLU A 63 15.22 -18.32 -8.07
CA GLU A 63 15.75 -19.29 -7.11
C GLU A 63 15.86 -18.67 -5.71
N PHE A 64 15.90 -19.52 -4.68
CA PHE A 64 15.96 -19.06 -3.30
C PHE A 64 17.25 -18.26 -3.05
N GLY A 65 17.10 -16.97 -2.71
CA GLY A 65 18.21 -16.07 -2.42
C GLY A 65 18.63 -15.15 -3.58
N GLU A 66 17.97 -15.24 -4.74
CA GLU A 66 18.17 -14.30 -5.84
C GLU A 66 17.21 -13.10 -5.76
N GLN A 67 17.68 -11.94 -6.23
CA GLN A 67 16.86 -10.74 -6.33
C GLN A 67 15.84 -10.91 -7.47
N ASP A 68 14.58 -10.62 -7.19
CA ASP A 68 13.50 -10.72 -8.16
C ASP A 68 13.46 -9.49 -9.08
N ASP A 69 14.28 -9.51 -10.14
CA ASP A 69 14.34 -8.44 -11.16
C ASP A 69 13.03 -8.26 -11.95
N PHE A 70 12.06 -9.18 -11.81
CA PHE A 70 10.75 -9.08 -12.46
C PHE A 70 9.81 -8.10 -11.76
N MET A 71 10.13 -7.68 -10.54
CA MET A 71 9.30 -6.75 -9.79
C MET A 71 9.69 -5.31 -10.14
N LYS A 72 8.68 -4.51 -10.52
CA LYS A 72 8.88 -3.07 -10.78
C LYS A 72 9.55 -2.42 -9.57
N GLY A 73 10.42 -1.46 -9.86
CA GLY A 73 11.13 -0.67 -8.85
C GLY A 73 10.21 0.01 -7.84
N PRO A 74 10.77 0.74 -6.88
CA PRO A 74 10.01 1.28 -5.76
C PRO A 74 8.74 2.03 -6.18
N VAL A 75 7.64 1.81 -5.45
CA VAL A 75 6.34 2.40 -5.77
C VAL A 75 5.64 2.96 -4.54
N CYS A 76 4.97 4.09 -4.74
CA CYS A 76 4.17 4.75 -3.71
C CYS A 76 2.72 4.92 -4.14
N PHE A 77 1.80 4.67 -3.21
CA PHE A 77 0.37 4.91 -3.37
C PHE A 77 -0.15 5.80 -2.24
N ALA A 78 -1.11 6.66 -2.53
CA ALA A 78 -1.86 7.35 -1.47
C ALA A 78 -2.86 6.41 -0.80
N TYR A 79 -3.06 6.55 0.52
CA TYR A 79 -4.20 5.98 1.23
C TYR A 79 -4.85 7.04 2.12
N ALA A 80 -6.11 6.82 2.52
CA ALA A 80 -6.80 7.71 3.45
C ALA A 80 -7.51 6.89 4.52
N GLU A 81 -7.42 7.33 5.78
CA GLU A 81 -8.18 6.73 6.87
C GLU A 81 -9.66 7.14 6.78
N GLN A 82 -10.55 6.25 7.25
CA GLN A 82 -11.98 6.54 7.28
C GLN A 82 -12.28 7.72 8.20
N GLY A 83 -13.03 8.72 7.69
CA GLY A 83 -13.46 9.90 8.47
C GLY A 83 -13.12 11.25 7.83
N ASN A 84 -12.27 11.29 6.80
CA ASN A 84 -11.92 12.53 6.08
C ASN A 84 -12.89 12.83 4.91
N SER A 85 -14.20 12.96 5.17
CA SER A 85 -15.21 13.12 4.10
C SER A 85 -15.24 14.50 3.44
N ASP A 86 -14.71 15.53 4.09
CA ASP A 86 -15.01 16.93 3.72
C ASP A 86 -13.89 17.63 2.93
N THR A 87 -12.78 16.94 2.69
CA THR A 87 -11.61 17.48 1.97
C THR A 87 -11.38 16.74 0.67
N ILE A 88 -10.99 17.45 -0.39
CA ILE A 88 -10.55 16.86 -1.65
C ILE A 88 -9.26 16.04 -1.40
N THR A 89 -9.37 14.72 -1.43
CA THR A 89 -8.25 13.78 -1.20
C THR A 89 -7.75 13.15 -2.50
N GLN A 90 -6.57 12.55 -2.44
CA GLN A 90 -6.06 11.67 -3.49
C GLN A 90 -7.03 10.52 -3.72
N PRO A 91 -7.25 10.09 -4.98
CA PRO A 91 -8.00 8.88 -5.26
C PRO A 91 -7.30 7.66 -4.65
N ILE A 92 -8.06 6.82 -3.96
CA ILE A 92 -7.56 5.56 -3.40
C ILE A 92 -7.65 4.50 -4.49
N LEU A 93 -6.49 4.09 -5.03
CA LEU A 93 -6.43 3.08 -6.07
C LEU A 93 -6.85 1.69 -5.55
N PRO A 94 -7.56 0.87 -6.35
CA PRO A 94 -7.94 -0.49 -5.97
C PRO A 94 -6.76 -1.40 -5.58
N GLY A 95 -7.04 -2.41 -4.75
CA GLY A 95 -6.04 -3.35 -4.24
C GLY A 95 -5.43 -2.87 -2.92
N ALA A 96 -4.10 -2.78 -2.87
CA ALA A 96 -3.37 -2.50 -1.63
C ALA A 96 -3.73 -1.15 -0.96
N PRO A 97 -3.93 -0.05 -1.70
CA PRO A 97 -4.28 1.24 -1.09
C PRO A 97 -5.69 1.23 -0.48
N THR A 98 -6.66 0.60 -1.15
CA THR A 98 -7.99 0.34 -0.58
C THR A 98 -7.88 -0.57 0.65
N CYS A 99 -7.11 -1.65 0.56
CA CYS A 99 -6.88 -2.56 1.69
C CYS A 99 -6.33 -1.82 2.93
N ALA A 100 -5.34 -0.94 2.72
CA ALA A 100 -4.76 -0.09 3.76
C ALA A 100 -5.80 0.88 4.36
N SER A 101 -6.60 1.52 3.50
CA SER A 101 -7.58 2.55 3.89
C SER A 101 -8.77 1.99 4.68
N PHE A 102 -9.24 0.81 4.30
CA PHE A 102 -10.45 0.20 4.86
C PHE A 102 -10.16 -0.90 5.89
N GLY A 103 -8.91 -1.37 5.99
CA GLY A 103 -8.52 -2.45 6.90
C GLY A 103 -9.18 -3.79 6.57
N THR A 104 -9.61 -3.99 5.33
CA THR A 104 -10.25 -5.21 4.85
C THR A 104 -9.49 -5.77 3.65
N ALA A 105 -9.56 -7.09 3.45
CA ALA A 105 -8.96 -7.71 2.29
C ALA A 105 -9.61 -7.19 1.00
N GLN A 106 -8.82 -7.10 -0.08
CA GLN A 106 -9.25 -6.61 -1.39
C GLN A 106 -8.78 -7.56 -2.47
N TYR A 107 -9.70 -7.99 -3.33
CA TYR A 107 -9.39 -8.91 -4.42
C TYR A 107 -9.69 -8.27 -5.77
N LEU A 108 -8.66 -8.14 -6.60
CA LEU A 108 -8.77 -7.80 -8.01
C LEU A 108 -8.67 -9.10 -8.82
N HIS A 109 -9.77 -9.55 -9.38
CA HIS A 109 -9.88 -10.74 -10.22
C HIS A 109 -9.33 -10.53 -11.63
N ASP A 110 -9.48 -9.33 -12.17
CA ASP A 110 -8.86 -8.89 -13.43
C ASP A 110 -8.36 -7.46 -13.23
N THR A 111 -7.09 -7.36 -12.82
CA THR A 111 -6.47 -6.08 -12.43
C THR A 111 -6.66 -5.01 -13.49
N LYS A 112 -6.46 -5.36 -14.77
CA LYS A 112 -6.59 -4.39 -15.86
C LYS A 112 -8.01 -3.85 -15.96
N TYR A 113 -8.99 -4.75 -16.03
CA TYR A 113 -10.40 -4.37 -16.15
C TYR A 113 -10.88 -3.54 -14.97
N GLU A 114 -10.50 -3.92 -13.74
CA GLU A 114 -10.94 -3.23 -12.54
C GLU A 114 -10.32 -1.84 -12.38
N ILE A 115 -9.05 -1.69 -12.75
CA ILE A 115 -8.39 -0.38 -12.77
C ILE A 115 -8.98 0.52 -13.86
N GLU A 116 -9.23 0.00 -15.06
CA GLU A 116 -9.90 0.76 -16.13
C GLU A 116 -11.28 1.25 -15.67
N LYS A 117 -12.11 0.34 -15.13
CA LYS A 117 -13.42 0.67 -14.58
C LYS A 117 -13.35 1.68 -13.44
N PHE A 118 -12.36 1.57 -12.56
CA PHE A 118 -12.14 2.55 -11.50
C PHE A 118 -11.86 3.94 -12.07
N LEU A 119 -10.95 4.04 -13.03
CA LEU A 119 -10.55 5.31 -13.66
C LEU A 119 -11.72 5.96 -14.41
N GLU A 120 -12.54 5.19 -15.12
CA GLU A 120 -13.76 5.68 -15.78
C GLU A 120 -14.75 6.27 -14.76
N ASN A 121 -14.95 5.58 -13.63
CA ASN A 121 -15.84 6.08 -12.57
C ASN A 121 -15.26 7.33 -11.88
N LEU A 122 -13.94 7.40 -11.72
CA LEU A 122 -13.26 8.55 -11.11
C LEU A 122 -13.34 9.78 -12.02
N GLU A 123 -13.16 9.61 -13.32
CA GLU A 123 -13.30 10.66 -14.35
C GLU A 123 -14.66 11.34 -14.29
N TYR A 124 -15.73 10.57 -14.05
CA TYR A 124 -17.07 11.11 -13.88
C TYR A 124 -17.27 11.86 -12.55
N LYS A 125 -16.63 11.41 -11.46
CA LYS A 125 -16.86 11.90 -10.09
C LYS A 125 -15.96 13.05 -9.66
N ASN A 126 -14.73 13.12 -10.17
CA ASN A 126 -13.73 14.08 -9.74
C ASN A 126 -13.42 15.09 -10.86
N LYS A 127 -13.78 16.35 -10.63
CA LYS A 127 -13.55 17.45 -11.59
C LYS A 127 -12.08 17.76 -11.83
N GLU A 128 -11.21 17.40 -10.91
CA GLU A 128 -9.76 17.62 -11.00
C GLU A 128 -9.06 16.42 -11.66
N TYR A 129 -9.81 15.38 -12.07
CA TYR A 129 -9.29 14.27 -12.84
C TYR A 129 -8.64 14.73 -14.14
N CYS A 130 -7.49 14.14 -14.48
CA CYS A 130 -6.72 14.53 -15.65
C CYS A 130 -6.18 13.32 -16.42
N ASN A 131 -5.98 13.51 -17.74
CA ASN A 131 -5.51 12.44 -18.63
C ASN A 131 -4.10 11.94 -18.29
N ARG A 132 -3.24 12.81 -17.74
CA ARG A 132 -1.90 12.40 -17.27
C ARG A 132 -2.03 11.29 -16.22
N PHE A 133 -2.80 11.53 -15.16
CA PHE A 133 -3.03 10.55 -14.11
C PHE A 133 -3.61 9.23 -14.65
N LYS A 134 -4.59 9.30 -15.57
CA LYS A 134 -5.14 8.12 -16.25
C LYS A 134 -4.06 7.30 -16.94
N GLN A 135 -3.20 7.96 -17.74
CA GLN A 135 -2.13 7.32 -18.49
C GLN A 135 -1.09 6.70 -17.55
N ASP A 136 -0.65 7.44 -16.53
CA ASP A 136 0.34 6.99 -15.54
C ASP A 136 -0.14 5.71 -14.83
N VAL A 137 -1.40 5.68 -14.39
CA VAL A 137 -1.99 4.52 -13.71
C VAL A 137 -2.14 3.33 -14.67
N LEU A 138 -2.63 3.56 -15.89
CA LEU A 138 -2.78 2.49 -16.88
C LEU A 138 -1.43 1.91 -17.31
N GLU A 139 -0.42 2.74 -17.52
CA GLU A 139 0.94 2.29 -17.85
C GLU A 139 1.54 1.45 -16.73
N TYR A 140 1.34 1.87 -15.48
CA TYR A 140 1.78 1.11 -14.33
C TYR A 140 1.15 -0.28 -14.28
N TYR A 141 -0.19 -0.38 -14.29
CA TYR A 141 -0.88 -1.66 -14.11
C TYR A 141 -0.85 -2.55 -15.38
N ASN A 142 -0.87 -1.98 -16.58
CA ASN A 142 -0.79 -2.77 -17.81
C ASN A 142 0.62 -3.30 -18.08
N GLY A 143 1.65 -2.64 -17.54
CA GLY A 143 3.03 -3.07 -17.69
C GLY A 143 3.49 -4.13 -16.68
N ILE A 144 2.59 -4.76 -15.90
CA ILE A 144 2.93 -5.82 -14.93
C ILE A 144 2.24 -7.11 -15.34
N GLU A 145 2.95 -7.97 -16.05
CA GLU A 145 2.40 -9.26 -16.51
C GLU A 145 2.13 -10.21 -15.32
N GLU A 146 2.90 -10.08 -14.25
CA GLU A 146 2.85 -10.88 -13.03
C GLU A 146 1.59 -10.63 -12.18
N ALA A 147 0.88 -9.54 -12.42
CA ALA A 147 -0.18 -9.04 -11.54
C ALA A 147 -1.55 -8.98 -12.25
N GLN A 148 -1.88 -9.97 -13.07
CA GLN A 148 -3.19 -10.06 -13.74
C GLN A 148 -4.36 -10.26 -12.76
N SER A 149 -4.09 -10.84 -11.58
CA SER A 149 -4.97 -10.78 -10.42
C SER A 149 -4.15 -10.48 -9.16
N ILE A 150 -4.78 -9.80 -8.20
CA ILE A 150 -4.15 -9.32 -6.96
C ILE A 150 -5.06 -9.62 -5.78
N LEU A 151 -4.53 -10.27 -4.74
CA LEU A 151 -5.17 -10.30 -3.43
C LEU A 151 -4.32 -9.50 -2.44
N SER A 152 -4.91 -8.45 -1.87
CA SER A 152 -4.33 -7.62 -0.84
C SER A 152 -4.93 -7.97 0.51
N ILE A 153 -4.11 -8.33 1.48
CA ILE A 153 -4.51 -8.73 2.84
C ILE A 153 -3.89 -7.74 3.83
N PRO A 154 -4.69 -7.15 4.74
CA PRO A 154 -4.16 -6.20 5.70
C PRO A 154 -3.37 -6.93 6.78
N ILE A 155 -2.17 -6.43 7.09
CA ILE A 155 -1.41 -6.84 8.27
C ILE A 155 -1.75 -5.84 9.37
N GLN A 156 -2.50 -6.32 10.36
CA GLN A 156 -3.01 -5.50 11.44
C GLN A 156 -2.28 -5.79 12.75
N TYR A 157 -2.04 -4.72 13.51
CA TYR A 157 -1.51 -4.80 14.85
C TYR A 157 -2.57 -4.30 15.83
N ARG A 158 -2.71 -5.03 16.94
CA ARG A 158 -3.62 -4.65 18.01
C ARG A 158 -3.00 -3.53 18.83
N ARG A 159 -3.66 -2.38 18.88
CA ARG A 159 -3.27 -1.27 19.75
C ARG A 159 -3.96 -1.48 21.10
N ASP A 160 -3.18 -1.78 22.15
CA ASP A 160 -3.71 -1.81 23.50
C ASP A 160 -3.77 -0.37 24.05
N THR A 161 -4.87 0.33 23.76
CA THR A 161 -5.15 1.61 24.42
C THR A 161 -5.87 1.33 25.74
N ALA A 162 -5.32 1.81 26.86
CA ALA A 162 -5.88 1.60 28.20
C ALA A 162 -7.30 2.20 28.39
N THR A 163 -7.80 2.93 27.39
CA THR A 163 -9.03 3.71 27.40
C THR A 163 -10.18 3.10 26.59
N GLU A 164 -9.95 2.09 25.74
CA GLU A 164 -11.00 1.52 24.88
C GLU A 164 -11.45 0.13 25.38
N GLN A 165 -12.77 -0.08 25.47
CA GLN A 165 -13.37 -1.36 25.88
C GLN A 165 -13.30 -2.44 24.78
N LEU A 166 -13.01 -2.05 23.54
CA LEU A 166 -12.79 -2.95 22.40
C LEU A 166 -11.36 -2.82 21.88
N PRO A 167 -10.73 -3.94 21.47
CA PRO A 167 -9.43 -3.88 20.84
C PRO A 167 -9.53 -3.13 19.50
N SER A 168 -8.80 -2.02 19.37
CA SER A 168 -8.61 -1.34 18.09
C SER A 168 -7.45 -1.98 17.33
N TYR A 169 -7.71 -2.31 16.06
CA TYR A 169 -6.71 -2.85 15.14
C TYR A 169 -6.29 -1.75 14.17
N GLN A 170 -4.99 -1.54 14.05
CA GLN A 170 -4.42 -0.61 13.09
C GLN A 170 -3.71 -1.41 11.99
N THR A 171 -4.02 -1.11 10.73
CA THR A 171 -3.25 -1.65 9.60
C THR A 171 -1.89 -0.99 9.56
N ILE A 172 -0.82 -1.78 9.57
CA ILE A 172 0.57 -1.29 9.55
C ILE A 172 1.29 -1.63 8.24
N ALA A 173 0.83 -2.67 7.55
CA ALA A 173 1.37 -3.13 6.29
C ALA A 173 0.29 -3.85 5.49
N VAL A 174 0.54 -4.05 4.20
CA VAL A 174 -0.31 -4.85 3.31
C VAL A 174 0.52 -5.95 2.68
N LEU A 175 0.03 -7.19 2.79
CA LEU A 175 0.52 -8.35 2.07
C LEU A 175 -0.21 -8.42 0.72
N ASN A 176 0.53 -8.27 -0.37
CA ASN A 176 0.00 -8.46 -1.71
C ASN A 176 0.43 -9.81 -2.27
N ILE A 177 -0.53 -10.53 -2.83
CA ILE A 177 -0.31 -11.78 -3.54
C ILE A 177 -0.66 -11.54 -5.00
N TYR A 178 0.34 -11.65 -5.87
CA TYR A 178 0.22 -11.44 -7.31
C TYR A 178 0.14 -12.77 -8.06
N ARG A 179 -0.65 -12.82 -9.13
CA ARG A 179 -0.57 -13.93 -10.10
C ARG A 179 -0.66 -13.45 -11.55
N ASN A 180 0.19 -14.04 -12.39
CA ASN A 180 0.12 -13.98 -13.85
C ASN A 180 -1.01 -14.87 -14.38
N LYS A 181 -2.21 -14.68 -13.84
CA LYS A 181 -3.43 -15.31 -14.29
C LYS A 181 -4.59 -14.51 -13.72
N LYS A 182 -5.53 -14.12 -14.57
CA LYS A 182 -6.83 -13.59 -14.12
C LYS A 182 -7.58 -14.67 -13.35
N TYR A 183 -8.40 -14.26 -12.38
CA TYR A 183 -9.25 -15.16 -11.60
C TYR A 183 -8.46 -16.30 -10.92
N ILE A 184 -7.41 -15.97 -10.16
CA ILE A 184 -6.70 -16.96 -9.32
C ILE A 184 -7.67 -17.67 -8.36
N PHE A 185 -8.65 -16.92 -7.84
CA PHE A 185 -9.80 -17.46 -7.11
C PHE A 185 -11.04 -17.49 -8.01
N ARG A 186 -11.93 -18.45 -7.75
CA ARG A 186 -13.18 -18.66 -8.51
C ARG A 186 -14.13 -17.46 -8.39
N ASP A 187 -14.24 -16.92 -7.20
CA ASP A 187 -15.14 -15.82 -6.83
C ASP A 187 -14.53 -15.02 -5.67
N GLU A 188 -15.13 -13.87 -5.36
CA GLU A 188 -14.70 -12.99 -4.27
C GLU A 188 -14.79 -13.68 -2.90
N ASP A 189 -15.84 -14.46 -2.67
CA ASP A 189 -16.01 -15.24 -1.43
C ASP A 189 -14.85 -16.20 -1.18
N SER A 190 -14.39 -16.90 -2.23
CA SER A 190 -13.24 -17.81 -2.16
C SER A 190 -11.96 -17.05 -1.82
N ALA A 191 -11.76 -15.86 -2.38
CA ALA A 191 -10.61 -15.01 -2.07
C ALA A 191 -10.66 -14.52 -0.62
N MET A 192 -11.83 -14.13 -0.12
CA MET A 192 -12.03 -13.70 1.26
C MET A 192 -11.84 -14.86 2.26
N ASN A 193 -12.34 -16.05 1.94
CA ASN A 193 -12.09 -17.26 2.74
C ASN A 193 -10.59 -17.58 2.82
N PHE A 194 -9.86 -17.44 1.71
CA PHE A 194 -8.41 -17.60 1.72
C PHE A 194 -7.73 -16.52 2.58
N ALA A 195 -8.16 -15.27 2.50
CA ALA A 195 -7.65 -14.19 3.34
C ALA A 195 -7.88 -14.47 4.83
N GLN A 196 -9.05 -14.99 5.22
CA GLN A 196 -9.34 -15.43 6.59
C GLN A 196 -8.42 -16.55 7.06
N LEU A 197 -8.13 -17.52 6.21
CA LEU A 197 -7.16 -18.59 6.52
C LEU A 197 -5.74 -18.04 6.74
N MET A 198 -5.40 -16.91 6.10
CA MET A 198 -4.11 -16.24 6.23
C MET A 198 -4.02 -15.31 7.45
N GLU A 199 -5.13 -14.99 8.13
CA GLU A 199 -5.15 -14.08 9.28
C GLU A 199 -4.14 -14.44 10.38
N PRO A 200 -3.98 -15.71 10.81
CA PRO A 200 -3.01 -16.07 11.84
C PRO A 200 -1.56 -15.76 11.41
N ILE A 201 -1.24 -16.00 10.13
CA ILE A 201 0.08 -15.72 9.57
C ILE A 201 0.30 -14.20 9.51
N CYS A 202 -0.68 -13.45 9.02
CA CYS A 202 -0.62 -11.98 8.95
C CYS A 202 -0.49 -11.35 10.34
N TYR A 203 -1.17 -11.91 11.36
CA TYR A 203 -1.02 -11.48 12.75
C TYR A 203 0.41 -11.68 13.27
N HIS A 204 1.03 -12.82 12.97
CA HIS A 204 2.43 -13.06 13.33
C HIS A 204 3.40 -12.15 12.56
N PHE A 205 3.16 -11.89 11.28
CA PHE A 205 3.91 -10.89 10.52
C PHE A 205 3.80 -9.51 11.16
N GLY A 206 2.59 -9.11 11.59
CA GLY A 206 2.39 -7.83 12.27
C GLY A 206 3.22 -7.70 13.54
N LYS A 207 3.26 -8.76 14.37
CA LYS A 207 4.12 -8.80 15.56
C LYS A 207 5.60 -8.68 15.22
N MET A 208 6.08 -9.44 14.22
CA MET A 208 7.50 -9.42 13.84
C MET A 208 7.92 -8.05 13.30
N LEU A 209 7.09 -7.43 12.46
CA LEU A 209 7.35 -6.09 11.93
C LEU A 209 7.46 -5.04 13.03
N VAL A 210 6.57 -5.09 14.03
CA VAL A 210 6.64 -4.18 15.19
C VAL A 210 7.88 -4.44 16.05
N SER A 211 8.26 -5.71 16.25
CA SER A 211 9.48 -6.02 17.00
C SER A 211 10.74 -5.52 16.28
N LEU A 212 10.79 -5.61 14.94
CA LEU A 212 11.92 -5.13 14.15
C LEU A 212 12.08 -3.60 14.24
N THR A 213 10.97 -2.85 14.24
CA THR A 213 11.03 -1.38 14.36
C THR A 213 11.41 -0.91 15.77
N GLN A 214 11.18 -1.71 16.81
CA GLN A 214 11.63 -1.44 18.18
C GLN A 214 13.11 -1.74 18.43
N LEU A 215 13.79 -2.43 17.51
CA LEU A 215 15.20 -2.82 17.63
C LEU A 215 16.18 -1.85 16.93
N GLY A 216 15.73 -0.64 16.56
CA GLY A 216 16.59 0.42 16.02
C GLY A 216 17.73 0.82 16.98
N PRO A 217 18.77 1.54 16.49
CA PRO A 217 20.11 1.64 17.11
C PRO A 217 20.18 2.33 18.50
N ASP A 218 19.06 2.74 19.08
CA ASP A 218 18.97 3.36 20.40
C ASP A 218 18.51 2.40 21.51
N ALA A 219 18.77 1.10 21.37
CA ALA A 219 18.66 0.21 22.53
C ALA A 219 19.76 0.58 23.54
N PRO A 220 19.44 1.12 24.73
CA PRO A 220 20.45 1.33 25.75
C PRO A 220 21.06 -0.02 26.08
N SER A 221 22.39 -0.09 26.00
CA SER A 221 23.15 -1.22 26.49
C SER A 221 22.73 -1.49 27.92
N ALA A 222 22.04 -2.62 28.13
CA ALA A 222 21.72 -3.10 29.46
C ALA A 222 23.04 -3.44 30.16
N THR A 223 23.46 -2.55 31.07
CA THR A 223 24.45 -2.82 32.11
C THR A 223 23.88 -3.75 33.16
#